data_AF-A0A7D6A0U8-F1
#
_entry.id   AF-A0A7D6A0U8-F1
#
_cell.length_a   1.000
_cell.length_b   1.000
_cell.length_c   1.000
_cell.angle_alpha   90.00
_cell.angle_beta   90.00
_cell.angle_gamma   90.00
#
_symmetry.space_group_name_H-M   'P 1'
#
loop_
_entity.id
_entity.type
_entity.pdbx_description
1 polymer ?
#
loop_
_entity_poly.entity_id
_entity_poly.type
_entity_poly.pdbx_seq_one_letter_code
_entity_poly.pdbx_strand_id
1 'polypeptide(L)'
;MSNTRSSTEASFLLRRTYSPYGYHTLAPGISTQLAFNSEHILTRINCYLLGNGKRAYSPVLMRFLNPDPLSPFHRGGLNAYAYCACDPVNRTDPSGYSWGSPKKPRPLIDVKQGKLSSEVELMKGYMDDNKAQINMPTHVNFFKNDIRPEQKHKWVMTEDNKFIIGSYDDASGTDPSHSSIVAIAAKSKISHPTTISAGMLTIKDGVIQLNNESGHYLTPFDTLAYVKSHLKKLEGWKASGLKIRRVRFEHD
;
A
#
# COMPACT_ATOMS: atom_id res chain seq x y z
N MET A 1 14.91 37.89 -37.57
CA MET A 1 15.61 36.77 -36.92
C MET A 1 16.01 37.17 -35.52
N SER A 2 15.26 36.71 -34.50
CA SER A 2 15.77 36.37 -33.16
C SER A 2 14.58 35.96 -32.30
N ASN A 3 14.42 34.64 -32.18
CA ASN A 3 13.33 33.96 -31.50
C ASN A 3 13.84 33.59 -30.10
N THR A 4 13.46 34.32 -29.05
CA THR A 4 13.77 33.95 -27.66
C THR A 4 12.59 33.18 -27.08
N ARG A 5 12.67 31.85 -27.19
CA ARG A 5 11.84 30.91 -26.42
C ARG A 5 12.15 31.09 -24.93
N SER A 6 11.21 31.65 -24.15
CA SER A 6 11.32 31.62 -22.69
C SER A 6 11.01 30.22 -22.18
N SER A 7 11.96 29.72 -21.42
CA SER A 7 12.05 28.41 -20.78
C SER A 7 10.92 28.09 -19.78
N THR A 8 10.37 26.88 -19.95
CA THR A 8 10.08 25.87 -18.92
C THR A 8 9.45 26.35 -17.60
N GLU A 9 8.12 26.20 -17.47
CA GLU A 9 7.44 26.17 -16.18
C GLU A 9 7.95 24.98 -15.34
N ALA A 10 8.79 25.28 -14.35
CA ALA A 10 9.10 24.33 -13.30
C ALA A 10 7.89 24.22 -12.37
N SER A 11 7.15 23.11 -12.45
CA SER A 11 6.11 22.77 -11.48
C SER A 11 6.74 22.61 -10.09
N PHE A 12 6.69 23.64 -9.26
CA PHE A 12 7.11 23.55 -7.87
C PHE A 12 6.23 22.52 -7.15
N LEU A 13 6.82 21.40 -6.74
CA LEU A 13 6.16 20.46 -5.84
C LEU A 13 5.91 21.17 -4.51
N LEU A 14 4.64 21.43 -4.21
CA LEU A 14 4.19 22.01 -2.95
C LEU A 14 4.39 21.01 -1.82
N ARG A 15 5.53 21.12 -1.12
CA ARG A 15 5.82 20.30 0.06
C ARG A 15 5.08 20.86 1.28
N ARG A 16 4.21 20.04 1.88
CA ARG A 16 3.56 20.34 3.17
C ARG A 16 4.09 19.41 4.26
N THR A 17 4.36 19.98 5.42
CA THR A 17 4.74 19.25 6.63
C THR A 17 3.62 19.39 7.66
N TYR A 18 3.30 18.30 8.34
CA TYR A 18 2.23 18.25 9.33
C TYR A 18 2.79 17.84 10.69
N SER A 19 2.23 18.39 11.76
CA SER A 19 2.37 17.82 13.09
C SER A 19 1.65 16.46 13.17
N PRO A 20 1.87 15.65 14.23
CA PRO A 20 1.11 14.42 14.44
C PRO A 20 -0.41 14.60 14.41
N TYR A 21 -0.90 15.76 14.86
CA TYR A 21 -2.31 16.12 14.89
C TYR A 21 -2.76 16.87 13.61
N GLY A 22 -1.93 16.94 12.57
CA GLY A 22 -2.30 17.53 11.29
C GLY A 22 -2.20 19.05 11.22
N TYR A 23 -1.55 19.70 12.20
CA TYR A 23 -1.28 21.13 12.12
C TYR A 23 -0.24 21.42 11.05
N HIS A 24 -0.50 22.42 10.22
CA HIS A 24 0.47 22.96 9.26
C HIS A 24 0.25 24.45 9.08
N THR A 25 1.30 25.15 8.64
CA THR A 25 1.21 26.56 8.24
C THR A 25 0.72 26.64 6.80
N LEU A 26 -0.31 27.46 6.57
CA LEU A 26 -0.80 27.76 5.24
C LEU A 26 0.15 28.78 4.60
N ALA A 27 0.97 28.37 3.63
CA ALA A 27 1.77 29.34 2.89
C ALA A 27 0.86 30.17 1.96
N PRO A 28 1.11 31.49 1.82
CA PRO A 28 0.36 32.33 0.89
C PRO A 28 0.40 31.75 -0.52
N GLY A 29 -0.76 31.70 -1.20
CA GLY A 29 -0.86 31.24 -2.59
C GLY A 29 -1.14 29.73 -2.77
N ILE A 30 -1.17 28.93 -1.70
CA ILE A 30 -1.49 27.49 -1.80
C ILE A 30 -2.99 27.25 -1.57
N SER A 31 -3.78 27.26 -2.65
CA SER A 31 -5.20 26.89 -2.61
C SER A 31 -5.39 25.40 -2.90
N THR A 32 -5.12 24.53 -1.93
CA THR A 32 -5.65 23.15 -2.00
C THR A 32 -6.63 22.94 -0.86
N GLN A 33 -7.84 22.53 -1.21
CA GLN A 33 -8.92 22.28 -0.25
C GLN A 33 -8.70 21.01 0.56
N LEU A 34 -7.87 20.08 0.07
CA LEU A 34 -7.48 18.86 0.78
C LEU A 34 -6.12 19.02 1.44
N ALA A 35 -5.99 18.51 2.66
CA ALA A 35 -4.76 18.57 3.45
C ALA A 35 -4.55 17.26 4.27
N PHE A 36 -4.36 17.35 5.58
CA PHE A 36 -4.08 16.20 6.44
C PHE A 36 -5.11 15.07 6.26
N ASN A 37 -4.64 13.82 6.14
CA ASN A 37 -5.46 12.64 5.87
C ASN A 37 -6.37 12.74 4.63
N SER A 38 -6.04 13.63 3.68
CA SER A 38 -6.90 13.95 2.54
C SER A 38 -8.27 14.52 2.94
N GLU A 39 -8.38 15.11 4.13
CA GLU A 39 -9.59 15.76 4.63
C GLU A 39 -9.69 17.20 4.14
N HIS A 40 -10.92 17.69 4.00
CA HIS A 40 -11.19 19.06 3.59
C HIS A 40 -10.83 20.04 4.71
N ILE A 41 -10.01 21.04 4.40
CA ILE A 41 -9.63 22.09 5.35
C ILE A 41 -10.40 23.37 5.11
N LEU A 42 -11.07 23.85 6.16
CA LEU A 42 -11.62 25.20 6.21
C LEU A 42 -10.49 26.16 6.61
N THR A 43 -9.78 26.65 5.59
CA THR A 43 -8.56 27.48 5.74
C THR A 43 -8.73 28.70 6.63
N ARG A 44 -9.91 29.34 6.62
CA ARG A 44 -10.23 30.52 7.45
C ARG A 44 -10.06 30.29 8.96
N ILE A 45 -10.35 29.07 9.43
CA ILE A 45 -10.28 28.71 10.86
C ILE A 45 -9.31 27.56 11.13
N ASN A 46 -8.54 27.15 10.12
CA ASN A 46 -7.58 26.05 10.18
C ASN A 46 -8.14 24.75 10.79
N CYS A 47 -9.37 24.39 10.43
CA CYS A 47 -10.06 23.18 10.91
C CYS A 47 -10.38 22.22 9.76
N TYR A 48 -10.42 20.92 10.04
CA TYR A 48 -10.77 19.88 9.08
C TYR A 48 -12.25 19.47 9.21
N LEU A 49 -12.92 19.26 8.09
CA LEU A 49 -14.36 18.94 8.02
C LEU A 49 -14.57 17.43 7.81
N LEU A 50 -14.35 16.64 8.87
CA LEU A 50 -14.40 15.18 8.84
C LEU A 50 -15.83 14.65 8.73
N GLY A 51 -15.98 13.42 8.21
CA GLY A 51 -17.28 12.77 8.13
C GLY A 51 -18.22 13.40 7.11
N ASN A 52 -17.67 13.98 6.04
CA ASN A 52 -18.41 14.81 5.10
C ASN A 52 -18.99 16.08 5.77
N GLY A 53 -18.16 16.76 6.58
CA GLY A 53 -18.55 18.00 7.28
C GLY A 53 -19.42 17.82 8.52
N LYS A 54 -19.63 16.59 8.98
CA LYS A 54 -20.42 16.32 10.19
C LYS A 54 -19.73 16.78 11.47
N ARG A 55 -18.40 16.74 11.52
CA ARG A 55 -17.62 17.27 12.65
C ARG A 55 -16.45 18.11 12.16
N ALA A 56 -16.28 19.26 12.81
CA ALA A 56 -15.09 20.08 12.66
C ALA A 56 -14.01 19.60 13.64
N TYR A 57 -12.83 19.28 13.13
CA TYR A 57 -11.65 18.90 13.89
C TYR A 57 -10.63 20.05 13.89
N SER A 58 -10.16 20.45 15.08
CA SER A 58 -9.13 21.46 15.23
C SER A 58 -7.77 20.79 15.47
N PRO A 59 -6.81 20.92 14.53
CA PRO A 59 -5.44 20.43 14.73
C PRO A 59 -4.66 21.24 15.77
N VAL A 60 -5.10 22.47 16.08
CA VAL A 60 -4.51 23.32 17.11
C VAL A 60 -4.94 22.86 18.51
N LEU A 61 -6.24 22.59 18.69
CA LEU A 61 -6.77 22.09 19.96
C LEU A 61 -6.66 20.57 20.12
N MET A 62 -6.19 19.88 19.06
CA MET A 62 -6.01 18.43 19.00
C MET A 62 -7.29 17.64 19.28
N ARG A 63 -8.45 18.19 18.92
CA ARG A 63 -9.78 17.65 19.25
C ARG A 63 -10.87 18.08 18.28
N PHE A 64 -12.01 17.40 18.32
CA PHE A 64 -13.23 17.86 17.67
C PHE A 64 -13.82 19.08 18.39
N LEU A 65 -14.48 19.96 17.64
CA LEU A 65 -15.17 21.12 18.19
C LEU A 65 -16.59 20.79 18.67
N ASN A 66 -17.18 19.73 18.13
CA ASN A 66 -18.52 19.25 18.48
C ASN A 66 -18.42 17.85 19.09
N PRO A 67 -19.26 17.52 20.10
CA PRO A 67 -19.25 16.22 20.74
C PRO A 67 -19.67 15.10 19.78
N ASP A 68 -19.12 13.90 19.99
CA ASP A 68 -19.53 12.67 19.33
C ASP A 68 -20.91 12.19 19.83
N PRO A 69 -21.94 12.06 18.97
CA PRO A 69 -23.22 11.48 19.36
C PRO A 69 -23.12 9.98 19.68
N LEU A 70 -22.03 9.31 19.29
CA LEU A 70 -21.78 7.90 19.59
C LEU A 70 -20.96 7.69 20.87
N SER A 71 -20.48 8.76 21.51
CA SER A 71 -19.85 8.69 22.82
C SER A 71 -20.88 8.79 23.94
N PRO A 72 -20.63 8.21 25.13
CA PRO A 72 -19.44 7.42 25.50
C PRO A 72 -19.59 5.91 25.24
N PHE A 73 -20.80 5.43 24.97
CA PHE A 73 -21.14 4.00 25.05
C PHE A 73 -21.07 3.24 23.73
N HIS A 74 -20.92 3.93 22.60
CA HIS A 74 -20.85 3.31 21.29
C HIS A 74 -19.45 3.52 20.66
N ARG A 75 -19.38 3.58 19.33
CA ARG A 75 -18.12 3.55 18.57
C ARG A 75 -17.24 4.81 18.69
N GLY A 76 -17.74 5.87 19.32
CA GLY A 76 -16.99 7.12 19.58
C GLY A 76 -16.09 7.06 20.83
N GLY A 77 -16.21 5.99 21.64
CA GLY A 77 -15.45 5.81 22.88
C GLY A 77 -15.72 6.88 23.95
N LEU A 78 -14.96 6.84 25.05
CA LEU A 78 -15.30 7.57 26.28
C LEU A 78 -15.30 9.10 26.14
N ASN A 79 -14.37 9.67 25.38
CA ASN A 79 -14.23 11.12 25.25
C ASN A 79 -14.87 11.61 23.94
N ALA A 80 -16.00 12.29 24.06
CA ALA A 80 -16.80 12.81 22.95
C ALA A 80 -16.05 13.81 22.04
N TYR A 81 -14.92 14.38 22.48
CA TYR A 81 -14.14 15.34 21.71
C TYR A 81 -12.82 14.75 21.18
N ALA A 82 -12.43 13.55 21.60
CA ALA A 82 -11.12 13.01 21.27
C ALA A 82 -11.00 12.69 19.78
N TYR A 83 -9.91 13.15 19.18
CA TYR A 83 -9.51 12.68 17.85
C TYR A 83 -8.64 11.43 17.99
N CYS A 84 -8.99 10.35 17.28
CA CYS A 84 -8.22 9.12 17.23
C CYS A 84 -7.90 8.46 18.59
N ALA A 85 -8.70 8.76 19.62
CA ALA A 85 -8.37 8.45 21.02
C ALA A 85 -6.92 8.79 21.38
N CYS A 86 -6.50 10.01 20.99
CA CYS A 86 -5.19 10.60 21.25
C CYS A 86 -3.99 9.90 20.56
N ASP A 87 -4.24 9.05 19.55
CA ASP A 87 -3.19 8.40 18.76
C ASP A 87 -3.35 8.69 17.24
N PRO A 88 -3.16 9.95 16.81
CA PRO A 88 -3.37 10.37 15.42
C PRO A 88 -2.26 9.91 14.46
N VAL A 89 -1.16 9.34 14.98
CA VAL A 89 -0.07 8.78 14.17
C VAL A 89 -0.45 7.39 13.66
N ASN A 90 -1.11 6.59 14.49
CA ASN A 90 -1.47 5.21 14.14
C ASN A 90 -2.94 5.04 13.75
N ARG A 91 -3.77 6.08 13.86
CA ARG A 91 -5.21 6.02 13.60
C ARG A 91 -5.68 7.20 12.77
N THR A 92 -6.81 6.99 12.09
CA THR A 92 -7.52 8.01 11.32
C THR A 92 -9.01 7.86 11.55
N ASP A 93 -9.77 8.96 11.57
CA ASP A 93 -11.23 8.95 11.66
C ASP A 93 -11.89 9.63 10.44
N PRO A 94 -11.96 8.97 9.27
CA PRO A 94 -12.59 9.54 8.08
C PRO A 94 -14.08 9.84 8.27
N SER A 95 -14.73 9.07 9.15
CA SER A 95 -16.16 9.21 9.44
C SER A 95 -16.48 10.41 10.33
N GLY A 96 -15.47 10.93 11.03
CA GLY A 96 -15.67 11.85 12.13
C GLY A 96 -16.64 11.28 13.16
N TYR A 97 -16.59 10.00 13.53
CA TYR A 97 -17.36 9.40 14.64
C TYR A 97 -16.70 8.15 15.23
N SER A 98 -15.77 7.54 14.51
CA SER A 98 -15.12 6.32 14.94
C SER A 98 -13.77 6.23 14.24
N TRP A 99 -12.72 6.24 15.04
CA TRP A 99 -11.38 6.02 14.52
C TRP A 99 -11.18 4.56 14.16
N GLY A 100 -10.47 4.33 13.07
CA GLY A 100 -9.89 3.05 12.74
C GLY A 100 -8.38 3.14 12.77
N SER A 101 -7.72 2.06 13.16
CA SER A 101 -6.34 1.86 12.74
C SER A 101 -6.39 1.38 11.28
N PRO A 102 -5.64 1.96 10.33
CA PRO A 102 -5.29 1.19 9.14
C PRO A 102 -4.72 -0.14 9.66
N LYS A 103 -5.33 -1.28 9.28
CA LYS A 103 -4.85 -2.60 9.70
C LYS A 103 -3.41 -2.69 9.22
N LYS A 104 -2.43 -2.54 10.13
CA LYS A 104 -1.03 -2.82 9.81
C LYS A 104 -1.00 -4.30 9.44
N PRO A 105 -0.66 -4.64 8.19
CA PRO A 105 -0.52 -6.03 7.81
C PRO A 105 0.52 -6.70 8.72
N ARG A 106 0.24 -7.92 9.19
CA ARG A 106 1.18 -8.65 10.05
C ARG A 106 2.38 -9.09 9.21
N PRO A 107 3.63 -8.92 9.67
CA PRO A 107 4.80 -9.41 8.95
C PRO A 107 4.69 -10.91 8.65
N LEU A 108 5.17 -11.39 7.48
CA LEU A 108 5.58 -12.80 7.35
C LEU A 108 6.71 -13.01 8.35
N ILE A 109 6.45 -13.87 9.33
CA ILE A 109 7.48 -14.46 10.17
C ILE A 109 7.65 -15.88 9.64
N ASP A 110 8.89 -16.30 9.40
CA ASP A 110 9.18 -17.67 9.01
C ASP A 110 8.82 -18.60 10.18
N VAL A 111 7.73 -19.35 10.04
CA VAL A 111 7.19 -20.20 11.11
C VAL A 111 8.00 -21.50 11.24
N LYS A 112 8.82 -21.87 10.25
CA LYS A 112 9.66 -23.08 10.27
C LYS A 112 11.14 -22.70 10.22
N GLN A 113 11.70 -22.40 11.40
CA GLN A 113 13.15 -22.20 11.56
C GLN A 113 13.95 -23.31 10.86
N GLY A 114 14.84 -22.92 9.94
CA GLY A 114 15.79 -23.81 9.27
C GLY A 114 15.44 -24.24 7.85
N LYS A 115 14.24 -23.94 7.32
CA LYS A 115 13.85 -24.34 5.95
C LYS A 115 14.18 -23.31 4.87
N LEU A 116 14.42 -22.05 5.26
CA LEU A 116 14.67 -20.95 4.30
C LEU A 116 15.92 -21.16 3.45
N SER A 117 17.02 -21.65 4.03
CA SER A 117 18.29 -21.79 3.31
C SER A 117 18.18 -22.74 2.11
N SER A 118 17.55 -23.91 2.30
CA SER A 118 17.34 -24.88 1.24
C SER A 118 16.32 -24.41 0.20
N GLU A 119 15.28 -23.68 0.61
CA GLU A 119 14.31 -23.07 -0.32
C GLU A 119 14.92 -21.94 -1.15
N VAL A 120 15.88 -21.20 -0.60
CA VAL A 120 16.67 -20.18 -1.32
C VAL A 120 17.62 -20.84 -2.31
N GLU A 121 18.30 -21.93 -1.94
CA GLU A 121 19.17 -22.68 -2.86
C GLU A 121 18.39 -23.29 -4.02
N LEU A 122 17.23 -23.88 -3.75
CA LEU A 122 16.34 -24.42 -4.78
C LEU A 122 15.88 -23.33 -5.77
N MET A 123 15.47 -22.16 -5.25
CA MET A 123 15.07 -21.04 -6.10
C MET A 123 16.23 -20.49 -6.92
N LYS A 124 17.45 -20.43 -6.37
CA LYS A 124 18.65 -20.07 -7.13
C LYS A 124 18.92 -21.05 -8.28
N GLY A 125 18.78 -22.36 -8.03
CA GLY A 125 18.89 -23.37 -9.07
C GLY A 125 17.91 -23.13 -10.23
N TYR A 126 16.65 -22.75 -9.94
CA TYR A 126 15.70 -22.37 -11.00
C TYR A 126 16.10 -21.10 -11.74
N MET A 127 16.70 -20.12 -11.06
CA MET A 127 17.19 -18.91 -11.73
C MET A 127 18.39 -19.22 -12.62
N ASP A 128 19.32 -20.06 -12.18
CA ASP A 128 20.49 -20.50 -12.95
C ASP A 128 20.06 -21.28 -14.21
N ASP A 129 18.98 -22.06 -14.11
CA ASP A 129 18.34 -22.78 -15.22
C ASP A 129 17.47 -21.89 -16.13
N ASN A 130 17.38 -20.58 -15.89
CA ASN A 130 16.42 -19.65 -16.54
C ASN A 130 14.94 -20.04 -16.43
N LYS A 131 14.59 -20.87 -15.44
CA LYS A 131 13.21 -21.32 -15.13
C LYS A 131 12.51 -20.43 -14.12
N ALA A 132 13.23 -19.50 -13.49
CA ALA A 132 12.65 -18.54 -12.56
C ALA A 132 13.28 -17.16 -12.67
N GLN A 133 12.49 -16.13 -12.38
CA GLN A 133 12.92 -14.73 -12.34
C GLN A 133 12.25 -14.00 -11.19
N ILE A 134 12.96 -13.05 -10.60
CA ILE A 134 12.44 -12.18 -9.54
C ILE A 134 12.53 -10.74 -10.03
N ASN A 135 11.39 -10.05 -10.03
CA ASN A 135 11.27 -8.70 -10.54
C ASN A 135 10.55 -7.79 -9.53
N MET A 136 10.91 -6.51 -9.53
CA MET A 136 10.23 -5.46 -8.79
C MET A 136 9.67 -4.45 -9.79
N PRO A 137 8.41 -4.58 -10.23
CA PRO A 137 7.86 -3.71 -11.26
C PRO A 137 7.78 -2.26 -10.77
N THR A 138 8.34 -1.34 -11.55
CA THR A 138 8.21 0.12 -11.36
C THR A 138 7.26 0.74 -12.39
N HIS A 139 7.05 0.08 -13.52
CA HIS A 139 6.23 0.54 -14.64
C HIS A 139 5.17 -0.51 -15.02
N VAL A 140 4.00 -0.05 -15.47
CA VAL A 140 2.85 -0.91 -15.80
C VAL A 140 3.09 -1.89 -16.95
N ASN A 141 3.99 -1.54 -17.88
CA ASN A 141 4.34 -2.38 -19.03
C ASN A 141 4.91 -3.74 -18.64
N PHE A 142 5.44 -3.86 -17.42
CA PHE A 142 5.91 -5.13 -16.87
C PHE A 142 4.84 -6.23 -16.97
N PHE A 143 3.58 -5.89 -16.63
CA PHE A 143 2.47 -6.85 -16.67
C PHE A 143 2.03 -7.23 -18.09
N LYS A 144 2.55 -6.56 -19.13
CA LYS A 144 2.26 -6.86 -20.53
C LYS A 144 3.42 -7.60 -21.21
N ASN A 145 4.65 -7.26 -20.85
CA ASN A 145 5.84 -7.68 -21.60
C ASN A 145 6.65 -8.76 -20.89
N ASP A 146 6.68 -8.74 -19.55
CA ASP A 146 7.62 -9.56 -18.76
C ASP A 146 6.93 -10.72 -18.03
N ILE A 147 5.60 -10.67 -17.94
CA ILE A 147 4.77 -11.72 -17.34
C ILE A 147 4.30 -12.70 -18.41
N ARG A 148 4.81 -13.93 -18.33
CA ARG A 148 4.50 -15.03 -19.25
C ARG A 148 3.30 -15.84 -18.72
N PRO A 149 2.19 -15.97 -19.46
CA PRO A 149 0.97 -16.64 -18.98
C PRO A 149 1.16 -18.11 -18.56
N GLU A 150 2.10 -18.79 -19.18
CA GLU A 150 2.51 -20.17 -18.91
C GLU A 150 3.25 -20.36 -17.58
N GLN A 151 3.76 -19.28 -16.98
CA GLN A 151 4.47 -19.34 -15.70
C GLN A 151 3.51 -19.17 -14.52
N LYS A 152 3.92 -19.72 -13.37
CA LYS A 152 3.30 -19.37 -12.09
C LYS A 152 3.93 -18.08 -11.57
N HIS A 153 3.11 -17.18 -11.03
CA HIS A 153 3.58 -15.93 -10.44
C HIS A 153 3.16 -15.82 -8.98
N LYS A 154 4.15 -15.77 -8.10
CA LYS A 154 3.98 -15.43 -6.68
C LYS A 154 4.34 -13.98 -6.49
N TRP A 155 3.52 -13.25 -5.76
CA TRP A 155 3.81 -11.87 -5.40
C TRP A 155 3.93 -11.69 -3.90
N VAL A 156 4.75 -10.70 -3.52
CA VAL A 156 4.99 -10.31 -2.14
C VAL A 156 5.05 -8.78 -2.04
N MET A 157 4.38 -8.23 -1.04
CA MET A 157 4.47 -6.83 -0.63
C MET A 157 5.23 -6.76 0.68
N THR A 158 6.30 -5.97 0.75
CA THR A 158 7.11 -5.78 1.96
C THR A 158 6.73 -4.52 2.74
N GLU A 159 7.20 -4.40 3.99
CA GLU A 159 6.97 -3.21 4.84
C GLU A 159 7.57 -1.92 4.28
N ASP A 160 8.65 -2.01 3.51
CA ASP A 160 9.27 -0.88 2.82
C ASP A 160 8.60 -0.54 1.47
N ASN A 161 7.37 -1.03 1.26
CA ASN A 161 6.56 -0.78 0.07
C ASN A 161 7.19 -1.25 -1.23
N LYS A 162 7.88 -2.39 -1.21
CA LYS A 162 8.34 -3.05 -2.43
C LYS A 162 7.33 -4.13 -2.82
N PHE A 163 6.90 -4.06 -4.07
CA PHE A 163 6.15 -5.13 -4.69
C PHE A 163 7.13 -6.02 -5.45
N ILE A 164 7.21 -7.27 -5.06
CA ILE A 164 8.13 -8.27 -5.59
C ILE A 164 7.30 -9.36 -6.26
N ILE A 165 7.70 -9.79 -7.45
CA ILE A 165 7.08 -10.89 -8.17
C ILE A 165 8.16 -11.92 -8.46
N GLY A 166 7.96 -13.15 -7.99
CA GLY A 166 8.70 -14.33 -8.43
C GLY A 166 7.88 -15.07 -9.48
N SER A 167 8.40 -15.13 -10.71
CA SER A 167 7.82 -15.93 -11.79
C SER A 167 8.64 -17.20 -11.96
N TYR A 168 8.01 -18.35 -12.11
CA TYR A 168 8.72 -19.62 -12.24
C TYR A 168 7.93 -20.67 -13.02
N ASP A 169 8.64 -21.62 -13.63
CA ASP A 169 8.07 -22.76 -14.33
C ASP A 169 7.78 -23.91 -13.34
N ASP A 170 6.59 -24.51 -13.41
CA ASP A 170 6.13 -25.58 -12.52
C ASP A 170 6.70 -26.97 -12.85
N ALA A 171 7.85 -27.03 -13.53
CA ALA A 171 8.35 -28.26 -14.15
C ALA A 171 8.92 -29.30 -13.16
N SER A 172 9.21 -28.91 -11.92
CA SER A 172 9.92 -29.70 -10.91
C SER A 172 9.02 -30.31 -9.83
N GLY A 173 7.73 -29.98 -9.82
CA GLY A 173 6.78 -30.38 -8.77
C GLY A 173 7.02 -29.74 -7.40
N THR A 174 8.02 -28.87 -7.25
CA THR A 174 8.32 -28.16 -6.00
C THR A 174 8.20 -26.66 -6.19
N ASP A 175 7.11 -26.12 -5.66
CA ASP A 175 6.79 -24.69 -5.72
C ASP A 175 7.73 -23.87 -4.81
N PRO A 176 8.45 -22.85 -5.32
CA PRO A 176 9.24 -21.93 -4.51
C PRO A 176 8.40 -21.25 -3.42
N SER A 177 8.95 -21.06 -2.23
CA SER A 177 8.22 -20.37 -1.16
C SER A 177 8.22 -18.85 -1.36
N HIS A 178 7.19 -18.16 -0.85
CA HIS A 178 7.19 -16.69 -0.82
C HIS A 178 8.38 -16.14 -0.03
N SER A 179 8.81 -16.85 1.03
CA SER A 179 9.97 -16.47 1.83
C SER A 179 11.28 -16.53 1.05
N SER A 180 11.48 -17.53 0.17
CA SER A 180 12.70 -17.61 -0.65
C SER A 180 12.77 -16.50 -1.69
N ILE A 181 11.63 -16.13 -2.29
CA ILE A 181 11.51 -15.00 -3.22
C ILE A 181 11.94 -13.69 -2.52
N VAL A 182 11.44 -13.44 -1.31
CA VAL A 182 11.81 -12.25 -0.52
C VAL A 182 13.27 -12.29 -0.11
N ALA A 183 13.78 -13.42 0.34
CA ALA A 183 15.18 -13.54 0.79
C ALA A 183 16.17 -13.29 -0.35
N ILE A 184 15.87 -13.75 -1.57
CA ILE A 184 16.70 -13.46 -2.74
C ILE A 184 16.57 -11.98 -3.13
N ALA A 185 15.36 -11.44 -3.17
CA ALA A 185 15.12 -10.02 -3.44
C ALA A 185 15.80 -9.09 -2.41
N ALA A 186 15.90 -9.53 -1.14
CA ALA A 186 16.47 -8.73 -0.06
C ALA A 186 17.99 -8.58 -0.16
N LYS A 187 18.69 -9.61 -0.63
CA LYS A 187 20.14 -9.54 -0.94
C LYS A 187 20.46 -8.49 -2.01
N SER A 188 19.47 -8.04 -2.78
CA SER A 188 19.66 -7.12 -3.90
C SER A 188 19.42 -5.64 -3.58
N LYS A 189 18.73 -5.25 -2.47
CA LYS A 189 18.55 -3.83 -1.99
C LYS A 189 17.49 -3.62 -0.88
N ILE A 190 17.06 -4.62 -0.09
CA ILE A 190 15.99 -4.44 0.92
C ILE A 190 16.57 -4.48 2.34
N SER A 191 16.29 -3.43 3.12
CA SER A 191 16.79 -3.32 4.50
C SER A 191 16.01 -4.19 5.49
N HIS A 192 14.71 -4.41 5.26
CA HIS A 192 13.81 -5.17 6.15
C HIS A 192 12.97 -6.18 5.33
N PRO A 193 13.15 -7.51 5.50
CA PRO A 193 12.47 -8.54 4.71
C PRO A 193 11.04 -8.83 5.21
N THR A 194 10.50 -8.02 6.12
CA THR A 194 9.17 -8.21 6.71
C THR A 194 8.10 -8.03 5.64
N THR A 195 7.38 -9.12 5.36
CA THR A 195 6.33 -9.12 4.34
C THR A 195 4.99 -8.73 4.93
N ILE A 196 4.34 -7.77 4.31
CA ILE A 196 3.01 -7.28 4.64
C ILE A 196 1.92 -8.20 4.07
N SER A 197 2.10 -8.67 2.84
CA SER A 197 1.09 -9.45 2.15
C SER A 197 1.70 -10.30 1.05
N ALA A 198 1.12 -11.46 0.80
CA ALA A 198 1.59 -12.36 -0.25
C ALA A 198 0.42 -13.06 -0.94
N GLY A 199 0.68 -13.60 -2.13
CA GLY A 199 -0.33 -14.36 -2.87
C GLY A 199 0.16 -14.82 -4.23
N MET A 200 -0.78 -15.29 -5.05
CA MET A 200 -0.58 -15.58 -6.47
C MET A 200 -1.12 -14.44 -7.34
N LEU A 201 -0.47 -14.24 -8.48
CA LEU A 201 -0.84 -13.29 -9.50
C LEU A 201 -1.17 -14.05 -10.77
N THR A 202 -2.31 -13.73 -11.38
CA THR A 202 -2.66 -14.20 -12.72
C THR A 202 -3.13 -13.02 -13.55
N ILE A 203 -2.87 -13.07 -14.86
CA ILE A 203 -3.35 -12.05 -15.80
C ILE A 203 -4.29 -12.73 -16.78
N LYS A 204 -5.54 -12.27 -16.83
CA LYS A 204 -6.55 -12.76 -17.78
C LYS A 204 -7.25 -11.57 -18.41
N ASP A 205 -7.27 -11.49 -19.74
CA ASP A 205 -7.97 -10.46 -20.51
C ASP A 205 -7.61 -9.01 -20.08
N GLY A 206 -6.34 -8.75 -19.81
CA GLY A 206 -5.88 -7.42 -19.33
C GLY A 206 -6.31 -7.09 -17.89
N VAL A 207 -6.81 -8.07 -17.14
CA VAL A 207 -7.14 -7.97 -15.73
C VAL A 207 -6.08 -8.68 -14.91
N ILE A 208 -5.37 -7.91 -14.07
CA ILE A 208 -4.48 -8.45 -13.04
C ILE A 208 -5.35 -8.96 -11.89
N GLN A 209 -5.35 -10.27 -11.69
CA GLN A 209 -6.02 -10.93 -10.59
C GLN A 209 -5.02 -11.24 -9.49
N LEU A 210 -5.24 -10.66 -8.31
CA LEU A 210 -4.46 -10.92 -7.11
C LEU A 210 -5.30 -11.78 -6.18
N ASN A 211 -4.82 -12.97 -5.84
CA ASN A 211 -5.40 -13.78 -4.77
C ASN A 211 -4.56 -13.68 -3.49
N ASN A 212 -5.09 -14.15 -2.37
CA ASN A 212 -4.39 -14.22 -1.08
C ASN A 212 -3.87 -15.63 -0.76
N GLU A 213 -3.65 -16.45 -1.79
CA GLU A 213 -3.13 -17.82 -1.67
C GLU A 213 -1.61 -17.78 -1.43
N SER A 214 -1.22 -17.92 -0.17
CA SER A 214 0.18 -17.84 0.26
C SER A 214 0.60 -19.06 1.09
N GLY A 215 0.06 -20.24 0.76
CA GLY A 215 0.22 -21.44 1.57
C GLY A 215 -0.28 -21.21 3.01
N HIS A 216 0.54 -21.56 4.01
CA HIS A 216 0.18 -21.46 5.44
C HIS A 216 -0.06 -20.04 5.98
N TYR A 217 0.29 -18.98 5.22
CA TYR A 217 0.18 -17.60 5.71
C TYR A 217 -1.20 -16.96 5.47
N LEU A 218 -2.03 -17.52 4.57
CA LEU A 218 -3.38 -17.06 4.20
C LEU A 218 -3.67 -15.60 4.57
N THR A 219 -3.07 -14.66 3.82
CA THR A 219 -3.10 -13.25 4.21
C THR A 219 -4.55 -12.73 4.27
N PRO A 220 -4.92 -11.87 5.26
CA PRO A 220 -6.27 -11.32 5.29
C PRO A 220 -6.63 -10.60 3.99
N PHE A 221 -7.78 -10.93 3.41
CA PHE A 221 -8.22 -10.36 2.12
C PHE A 221 -8.19 -8.83 2.06
N ASP A 222 -8.36 -8.15 3.20
CA ASP A 222 -8.29 -6.69 3.30
C ASP A 222 -6.93 -6.11 2.89
N THR A 223 -5.82 -6.84 3.09
CA THR A 223 -4.47 -6.37 2.73
C THR A 223 -4.31 -6.22 1.22
N LEU A 224 -5.11 -6.95 0.42
CA LEU A 224 -5.13 -6.79 -1.04
C LEU A 224 -5.59 -5.38 -1.47
N ALA A 225 -6.32 -4.65 -0.61
CA ALA A 225 -6.63 -3.24 -0.87
C ALA A 225 -5.37 -2.38 -0.94
N TYR A 226 -4.41 -2.66 -0.05
CA TYR A 226 -3.13 -1.97 -0.01
C TYR A 226 -2.32 -2.22 -1.28
N VAL A 227 -2.22 -3.50 -1.67
CA VAL A 227 -1.51 -3.94 -2.88
C VAL A 227 -2.14 -3.32 -4.12
N LYS A 228 -3.48 -3.31 -4.21
CA LYS A 228 -4.21 -2.65 -5.29
C LYS A 228 -3.90 -1.15 -5.36
N SER A 229 -3.84 -0.46 -4.22
CA SER A 229 -3.48 0.97 -4.16
C SER A 229 -2.05 1.21 -4.62
N HIS A 230 -1.12 0.33 -4.24
CA HIS A 230 0.28 0.40 -4.66
C HIS A 230 0.43 0.24 -6.18
N LEU A 231 -0.18 -0.79 -6.77
CA LEU A 231 -0.10 -1.02 -8.22
C LEU A 231 -0.68 0.12 -9.06
N LYS A 232 -1.72 0.79 -8.57
CA LYS A 232 -2.29 1.98 -9.21
C LYS A 232 -1.34 3.18 -9.26
N LYS A 233 -0.27 3.18 -8.45
CA LYS A 233 0.75 4.24 -8.43
C LYS A 233 1.90 3.96 -9.40
N LEU A 234 1.96 2.79 -10.04
CA LEU A 234 2.99 2.48 -11.02
C LEU A 234 2.93 3.45 -12.19
N GLU A 235 4.11 3.74 -12.74
CA GLU A 235 4.24 4.62 -13.89
C GLU A 235 3.44 4.07 -15.08
N GLY A 236 2.72 4.94 -15.78
CA GLY A 236 1.87 4.58 -16.91
C GLY A 236 0.51 3.97 -16.56
N TRP A 237 0.17 3.74 -15.27
CA TRP A 237 -1.06 3.04 -14.88
C TRP A 237 -2.33 3.62 -15.53
N LYS A 238 -2.52 4.94 -15.49
CA LYS A 238 -3.71 5.62 -16.04
C LYS A 238 -3.91 5.39 -17.54
N ALA A 239 -2.82 5.28 -18.30
CA ALA A 239 -2.84 5.08 -19.75
C ALA A 239 -2.91 3.59 -20.14
N SER A 240 -2.72 2.68 -19.19
CA SER A 240 -2.51 1.25 -19.48
C SER A 240 -3.76 0.47 -19.91
N GLY A 241 -4.95 0.95 -19.51
CA GLY A 241 -6.22 0.22 -19.63
C GLY A 241 -6.36 -0.99 -18.71
N LEU A 242 -5.34 -1.32 -17.90
CA LEU A 242 -5.35 -2.50 -17.04
C LEU A 242 -6.32 -2.35 -15.87
N LYS A 243 -6.94 -3.46 -15.48
CA LYS A 243 -7.82 -3.55 -14.31
C LYS A 243 -7.21 -4.45 -13.26
N ILE A 244 -7.50 -4.16 -11.98
CA ILE A 244 -7.09 -5.02 -10.85
C ILE A 244 -8.33 -5.60 -10.19
N ARG A 245 -8.40 -6.93 -10.17
CA ARG A 245 -9.40 -7.71 -9.43
C ARG A 245 -8.73 -8.39 -8.24
N ARG A 246 -9.34 -8.24 -7.06
CA ARG A 246 -8.96 -8.99 -5.87
C ARG A 246 -9.83 -10.24 -5.84
N VAL A 247 -9.23 -11.41 -5.73
CA VAL A 247 -9.92 -12.70 -5.67
C VAL A 247 -9.66 -13.29 -4.29
N ARG A 248 -10.73 -13.65 -3.58
CA ARG A 248 -10.56 -14.36 -2.31
C ARG A 248 -10.28 -15.82 -2.66
N PHE A 249 -9.21 -16.35 -2.09
CA PHE A 249 -8.99 -17.78 -2.08
C PHE A 249 -9.83 -18.37 -0.93
N GLU A 250 -10.77 -19.25 -1.27
CA GLU A 250 -11.58 -20.01 -0.32
C GLU A 250 -11.07 -21.46 -0.37
N HIS A 251 -10.73 -22.03 0.79
CA HIS A 251 -10.52 -23.47 0.90
C HIS A 251 -11.91 -24.12 0.94
N ASP A 252 -12.21 -24.98 -0.02
CA ASP A 252 -13.33 -25.92 0.08
C ASP A 252 -13.14 -26.86 1.27
#